data_AF-A0A174ZGZ3-F1
#
_entry.id   AF-A0A174ZGZ3-F1
#
_cell.length_a   1.000
_cell.length_b   1.000
_cell.length_c   1.000
_cell.angle_alpha   90.00
_cell.angle_beta   90.00
_cell.angle_gamma   90.00
#
_symmetry.space_group_name_H-M   'P 1'
#
loop_
_entity.id
_entity.type
_entity.pdbx_description
1 polymer ?
#
loop_
_entity_poly.entity_id
_entity_poly.type
_entity_poly.pdbx_seq_one_letter_code
_entity_poly.pdbx_strand_id
1 'polypeptide(L)'
;MYYSINYGYIEGVMAPDGEEQDAYILGVNEPVGKFTGKIIAIVYRKDDIEEKWVVVPDGVTFSKEEIRRQIHFQEQYFDSEIVM
;
A
#
# COMPACT_ATOMS: atom_id res chain seq x y z
N MET A 1 1.38 4.46 -16.62
CA MET A 1 2.06 4.21 -15.33
C MET A 1 2.11 2.70 -15.14
N TYR A 2 3.25 2.14 -14.73
CA TYR A 2 3.43 0.69 -14.54
C TYR A 2 3.55 0.39 -13.05
N TYR A 3 2.72 -0.52 -12.54
CA TYR A 3 2.76 -0.95 -11.15
C TYR A 3 3.69 -2.15 -11.06
N SER A 4 4.84 -1.95 -10.42
CA SER A 4 5.85 -2.99 -10.23
C SER A 4 5.55 -3.94 -9.05
N ILE A 5 4.44 -3.70 -8.34
CA ILE A 5 3.99 -4.47 -7.18
C ILE A 5 2.50 -4.75 -7.32
N ASN A 6 2.01 -5.73 -6.56
CA ASN A 6 0.60 -6.00 -6.44
C ASN A 6 -0.12 -4.83 -5.75
N TYR A 7 -1.30 -4.48 -6.27
CA TYR A 7 -2.13 -3.39 -5.81
C TYR A 7 -3.60 -3.82 -5.85
N GLY A 8 -4.38 -3.40 -4.87
CA GLY A 8 -5.81 -3.64 -4.83
C GLY A 8 -6.45 -2.85 -3.68
N TYR A 9 -7.61 -3.31 -3.24
CA TYR A 9 -8.39 -2.68 -2.17
C TYR A 9 -8.77 -3.71 -1.10
N ILE A 10 -9.21 -3.22 0.05
CA ILE A 10 -9.75 -4.02 1.13
C ILE A 10 -11.27 -4.06 1.02
N GLU A 11 -11.80 -5.21 0.58
CA GLU A 11 -13.25 -5.44 0.41
C GLU A 11 -14.02 -5.12 1.70
N GLY A 12 -14.99 -4.21 1.61
CA GLY A 12 -15.87 -3.79 2.70
C GLY A 12 -15.31 -2.74 3.66
N VAL A 13 -14.11 -2.20 3.42
CA VAL A 13 -13.55 -1.07 4.20
C VAL A 13 -13.56 0.18 3.33
N MET A 14 -14.35 1.19 3.71
CA MET A 14 -14.48 2.43 2.94
C MET A 14 -13.41 3.44 3.33
N ALA A 15 -12.79 4.07 2.33
CA ALA A 15 -11.90 5.22 2.46
C ALA A 15 -12.70 6.56 2.45
N PRO A 16 -12.07 7.69 2.83
CA PRO A 16 -12.76 8.98 2.92
C PRO A 16 -13.26 9.55 1.58
N ASP A 17 -12.74 9.06 0.46
CA ASP A 17 -13.14 9.43 -0.90
C ASP A 17 -14.45 8.74 -1.36
N GLY A 18 -14.94 7.77 -0.58
CA GLY A 18 -16.14 7.00 -0.89
C GLY A 18 -15.89 5.72 -1.69
N GLU A 19 -14.64 5.35 -1.94
CA GLU A 19 -14.21 4.07 -2.54
C GLU A 19 -13.68 3.12 -1.45
N GLU A 20 -13.34 1.88 -1.82
CA GLU A 20 -12.75 0.93 -0.88
C GLU A 20 -11.27 1.25 -0.59
N GLN A 21 -10.81 0.93 0.61
CA GLN A 21 -9.49 1.27 1.10
C GLN A 21 -8.39 0.62 0.27
N ASP A 22 -7.59 1.43 -0.40
CA ASP A 22 -6.51 0.98 -1.25
C ASP A 22 -5.31 0.40 -0.45
N ALA A 23 -4.64 -0.58 -1.08
CA ALA A 23 -3.53 -1.31 -0.50
C ALA A 23 -2.43 -1.67 -1.50
N TYR A 24 -1.19 -1.43 -1.09
CA TYR A 24 0.02 -2.01 -1.67
C TYR A 24 0.30 -3.37 -1.05
N ILE A 25 0.58 -4.39 -1.88
CA ILE A 25 0.98 -5.72 -1.42
C ILE A 25 2.48 -5.90 -1.72
N LEU A 26 3.29 -5.98 -0.67
CA LEU A 26 4.74 -6.16 -0.78
C LEU A 26 5.16 -7.60 -0.42
N GLY A 27 6.28 -8.05 -0.98
CA GLY A 27 6.80 -9.42 -0.74
C GLY A 27 6.08 -10.53 -1.51
N VAL A 28 5.19 -10.18 -2.45
CA VAL A 28 4.50 -11.12 -3.34
C VAL A 28 4.84 -10.75 -4.78
N ASN A 29 5.64 -11.59 -5.43
CA ASN A 29 6.22 -11.28 -6.76
C ASN A 29 5.38 -11.81 -7.94
N GLU A 30 4.40 -12.67 -7.67
CA GLU A 30 3.48 -13.18 -8.69
C GLU A 30 2.16 -12.37 -8.62
N PRO A 31 1.47 -12.16 -9.76
CA PRO A 31 0.15 -11.55 -9.76
C PRO A 31 -0.86 -12.37 -8.93
N VAL A 32 -1.67 -11.70 -8.13
CA VAL A 32 -2.69 -12.34 -7.29
C VAL A 32 -4.09 -11.80 -7.60
N GLY A 33 -5.10 -12.68 -7.57
CA GLY A 33 -6.51 -12.28 -7.68
C GLY A 33 -7.16 -11.92 -6.34
N LYS A 34 -6.70 -12.56 -5.25
CA LYS A 34 -7.06 -12.26 -3.85
C LYS A 34 -5.85 -12.52 -2.96
N PHE A 35 -5.71 -11.74 -1.90
CA PHE A 35 -4.61 -11.87 -0.96
C PHE A 35 -5.08 -11.64 0.47
N THR A 36 -4.50 -12.38 1.41
CA THR A 36 -4.68 -12.17 2.85
C THR A 36 -3.30 -12.01 3.46
N GLY A 37 -3.10 -10.93 4.21
CA GLY A 37 -1.84 -10.60 4.83
C GLY A 37 -2.02 -9.69 6.03
N LYS A 38 -0.90 -9.17 6.54
CA LYS A 38 -0.88 -8.22 7.65
C LYS A 38 -0.60 -6.82 7.15
N ILE A 39 -1.35 -5.85 7.64
CA ILE A 39 -1.03 -4.44 7.49
C ILE A 39 0.17 -4.14 8.39
N ILE A 40 1.23 -3.60 7.82
CA ILE A 40 2.46 -3.24 8.56
C ILE A 40 2.81 -1.76 8.49
N ALA A 41 2.10 -1.00 7.66
CA ALA A 41 2.22 0.45 7.58
C ALA A 41 1.02 1.08 6.89
N ILE A 42 0.84 2.38 7.10
CA ILE A 42 -0.08 3.27 6.38
C ILE A 42 0.75 4.33 5.66
N VAL A 43 0.47 4.57 4.40
CA VAL A 43 1.02 5.67 3.59
C VAL A 43 0.00 6.80 3.63
N TYR A 44 0.26 7.78 4.48
CA TYR A 44 -0.58 8.96 4.60
C TYR A 44 -0.13 10.02 3.60
N ARG A 45 -1.03 10.47 2.71
CA ARG A 45 -0.76 11.57 1.79
C ARG A 45 -1.26 12.87 2.40
N LYS A 46 -0.40 13.88 2.45
CA LYS A 46 -0.71 15.20 3.05
C LYS A 46 -1.44 16.11 2.09
N ASP A 47 -1.28 15.86 0.80
CA ASP A 47 -1.79 16.62 -0.32
C ASP A 47 -2.94 15.91 -1.05
N ASP A 48 -3.42 14.79 -0.50
CA ASP A 48 -4.51 13.97 -1.03
C ASP A 48 -5.45 13.54 0.12
N ILE A 49 -6.69 13.17 -0.20
CA ILE A 49 -7.69 12.72 0.78
C ILE A 49 -7.56 11.22 1.07
N GLU A 50 -6.90 10.48 0.19
CA GLU A 50 -6.67 9.05 0.33
C GLU A 50 -5.40 8.73 1.14
N GLU A 51 -5.46 7.64 1.90
CA GLU A 51 -4.30 6.93 2.41
C GLU A 51 -4.19 5.55 1.75
N LYS A 52 -3.01 4.94 1.80
CA LYS A 52 -2.81 3.58 1.25
C LYS A 52 -2.20 2.65 2.29
N TRP A 53 -2.75 1.46 2.43
CA TRP A 53 -2.25 0.50 3.39
C TRP A 53 -1.14 -0.37 2.79
N VAL A 54 -0.15 -0.76 3.58
CA VAL A 54 0.92 -1.67 3.15
C VAL A 54 0.68 -3.03 3.77
N VAL A 55 0.36 -4.01 2.93
CA VAL A 55 0.01 -5.38 3.33
C VAL A 55 1.11 -6.34 2.90
N VAL A 56 1.50 -7.26 3.78
CA VAL A 56 2.56 -8.25 3.54
C VAL A 56 2.15 -9.65 3.98
N PRO A 57 2.82 -10.71 3.50
CA PRO A 57 2.62 -12.06 4.01
C PRO A 57 2.90 -12.14 5.53
N ASP A 58 2.26 -13.09 6.19
CA ASP A 58 2.49 -13.29 7.63
C ASP A 58 3.96 -13.60 7.93
N GLY A 59 4.50 -13.00 8.99
CA GLY A 59 5.91 -13.11 9.38
C GLY A 59 6.89 -12.32 8.53
N VAL A 60 6.45 -11.63 7.48
CA VAL A 60 7.29 -10.71 6.69
C VAL A 60 7.23 -9.31 7.29
N THR A 61 8.37 -8.62 7.32
CA THR A 61 8.47 -7.22 7.72
C THR A 61 9.33 -6.45 6.73
N PHE A 62 9.12 -5.14 6.66
CA PHE A 62 9.98 -4.23 5.91
C PHE A 62 10.27 -3.00 6.77
N SER A 63 11.45 -2.42 6.58
CA SER A 63 11.77 -1.09 7.08
C SER A 63 11.00 -0.01 6.31
N LYS A 64 10.91 1.17 6.93
CA LYS A 64 10.32 2.37 6.30
C LYS A 64 10.99 2.71 4.97
N GLU A 65 12.33 2.57 4.90
CA GLU A 65 13.10 2.82 3.67
C GLU A 65 12.82 1.77 2.58
N GLU A 66 12.65 0.50 2.94
CA GLU A 66 12.30 -0.56 1.99
C GLU A 66 10.91 -0.38 1.40
N ILE A 67 9.93 -0.04 2.26
CA ILE A 67 8.57 0.30 1.81
C ILE A 67 8.65 1.49 0.85
N ARG A 68 9.31 2.58 1.27
CA ARG A 68 9.45 3.80 0.46
C ARG A 68 10.01 3.51 -0.92
N ARG A 69 11.07 2.70 -1.03
CA ARG A 69 11.67 2.34 -2.33
C ARG A 69 10.70 1.57 -3.22
N GLN A 70 9.94 0.62 -2.67
CA GLN A 70 9.04 -0.22 -3.45
C GLN A 70 7.81 0.53 -3.97
N ILE A 71 7.29 1.48 -3.20
CA ILE A 71 6.12 2.28 -3.60
C ILE A 71 6.49 3.60 -4.28
N HIS A 72 7.78 3.90 -4.42
CA HIS A 72 8.28 5.18 -4.96
C HIS A 72 7.73 5.48 -6.36
N PHE A 73 7.49 4.45 -7.18
CA PHE A 73 6.96 4.63 -8.54
C PHE A 73 5.66 5.43 -8.56
N GLN A 74 4.83 5.31 -7.52
CA GLN A 74 3.58 6.05 -7.35
C GLN A 74 3.75 7.22 -6.37
N GLU A 75 4.34 6.96 -5.21
CA GLU A 75 4.40 7.94 -4.12
C GLU A 75 5.38 9.09 -4.38
N GLN A 76 6.21 9.03 -5.42
CA GLN A 76 7.02 10.17 -5.86
C GLN A 76 6.21 11.39 -6.32
N TYR A 77 4.90 11.19 -6.58
CA TYR A 77 3.99 12.24 -7.05
C TYR A 77 3.15 12.86 -5.93
N PHE A 78 3.32 12.42 -4.67
CA PHE A 78 2.53 12.87 -3.51
C PHE A 78 3.46 13.26 -2.35
N ASP A 79 3.01 14.17 -1.49
CA ASP A 79 3.64 14.42 -0.19
C ASP A 79 3.20 13.34 0.81
N SER A 80 3.87 12.19 0.74
CA SER A 80 3.54 10.99 1.50
C SER A 80 4.44 10.77 2.71
N GLU A 81 3.82 10.33 3.81
CA GLU A 81 4.48 9.86 5.01
C GLU A 81 4.08 8.41 5.31
N ILE A 82 5.08 7.55 5.48
CA ILE A 82 4.84 6.17 5.95
C ILE A 82 4.71 6.20 7.47
N VAL A 83 3.68 5.57 8.02
CA VAL A 83 3.47 5.36 9.46
C VAL A 83 3.46 3.86 9.69
N MET A 84 4.35 3.36 10.56
CA MET A 84 4.51 1.93 10.88
C MET A 84 3.55 1.50 11.99
#